data_AF-A0A8I6XYM1-F1
#
_entry.id   AF-A0A8I6XYM1-F1
#
_cell.length_a   1.000
_cell.length_b   1.000
_cell.length_c   1.000
_cell.angle_alpha   90.00
_cell.angle_beta   90.00
_cell.angle_gamma   90.00
#
_symmetry.space_group_name_H-M   'P 1'
#
loop_
_entity.id
_entity.type
_entity.pdbx_description
1 polymer ?
#
loop_
_entity_poly.entity_id
_entity_poly.type
_entity_poly.pdbx_seq_one_letter_code
_entity_poly.pdbx_strand_id
1 'polypeptide(L)'
;MARWAISIHGGAGVDPNLPEHKQEEAKRVLARCLHVGVNLLRAGATALDVVEAVVRELETDPCFNSGRGSALISAGTFEMEASIMDGRGRRCGAVSGVSTVRNPFSLARRVMDKSPHSYLAFHGAEDFARQQVATSSSHNCLQEIRKSEDGSHQWETPLTPLC
;
A
#
# COMPACT_ATOMS: atom_id res chain seq x y z
N MET A 1 -3.99 -15.40 -26.43
CA MET A 1 -3.91 -14.82 -25.07
C MET A 1 -3.92 -13.31 -25.19
N ALA A 2 -4.63 -12.60 -24.33
CA ALA A 2 -4.54 -11.14 -24.28
C ALA A 2 -3.11 -10.72 -23.90
N ARG A 3 -2.61 -9.66 -24.54
CA ARG A 3 -1.29 -9.12 -24.28
C ARG A 3 -1.39 -8.17 -23.08
N TRP A 4 -0.58 -8.41 -22.06
CA TRP A 4 -0.48 -7.54 -20.88
C TRP A 4 0.91 -6.92 -20.80
N ALA A 5 1.00 -5.82 -20.05
CA ALA A 5 2.24 -5.18 -19.65
C ALA A 5 2.05 -4.65 -18.23
N ILE A 6 3.11 -4.67 -17.43
CA ILE A 6 3.14 -4.12 -16.08
C ILE A 6 4.49 -3.46 -15.85
N SER A 7 4.47 -2.32 -15.17
CA SER A 7 5.65 -1.61 -14.69
C SER A 7 5.42 -1.21 -13.24
N ILE A 8 6.48 -1.16 -12.45
CA ILE A 8 6.47 -0.75 -11.05
C ILE A 8 7.65 0.20 -10.79
N HIS A 9 7.59 1.01 -9.73
CA HIS A 9 8.72 1.83 -9.29
C HIS A 9 8.75 1.91 -7.76
N GLY A 10 9.95 2.11 -7.21
CA GLY A 10 10.18 2.37 -5.77
C GLY A 10 10.45 3.84 -5.43
N GLY A 11 10.29 4.75 -6.42
CA GLY A 11 10.65 6.16 -6.31
C GLY A 11 11.78 6.55 -7.25
N ALA A 12 12.13 7.82 -7.26
CA ALA A 12 13.22 8.40 -8.05
C ALA A 12 14.16 9.20 -7.13
N GLY A 13 15.22 9.82 -7.68
CA GLY A 13 16.17 10.62 -6.89
C GLY A 13 17.09 9.78 -6.01
N VAL A 14 17.44 8.58 -6.46
CA VAL A 14 18.39 7.69 -5.76
C VAL A 14 19.77 8.34 -5.69
N ASP A 15 20.41 8.28 -4.52
CA ASP A 15 21.81 8.72 -4.36
C ASP A 15 22.72 7.96 -5.36
N PRO A 16 23.50 8.66 -6.20
CA PRO A 16 24.44 8.02 -7.12
C PRO A 16 25.46 7.10 -6.43
N ASN A 17 25.71 7.30 -5.13
CA ASN A 17 26.63 6.51 -4.32
C ASN A 17 25.92 5.48 -3.43
N LEU A 18 24.67 5.10 -3.74
CA LEU A 18 23.92 4.09 -2.99
C LEU A 18 24.75 2.80 -2.88
N PRO A 19 25.02 2.29 -1.66
CA PRO A 19 25.80 1.07 -1.49
C PRO A 19 25.22 -0.13 -2.24
N GLU A 20 26.09 -0.97 -2.82
CA GLU A 20 25.69 -2.10 -3.66
C GLU A 20 24.69 -3.04 -2.96
N HIS A 21 24.89 -3.33 -1.67
CA HIS A 21 23.95 -4.17 -0.92
C HIS A 21 22.53 -3.59 -0.87
N LYS A 22 22.38 -2.26 -0.80
CA LYS A 22 21.05 -1.60 -0.84
C LYS A 22 20.47 -1.59 -2.26
N GLN A 23 21.31 -1.49 -3.29
CA GLN A 23 20.86 -1.65 -4.68
C GLN A 23 20.30 -3.04 -4.91
N GLU A 24 21.01 -4.08 -4.44
CA GLU A 24 20.57 -5.47 -4.58
C GLU A 24 19.33 -5.78 -3.74
N GLU A 25 19.20 -5.19 -2.56
CA GLU A 25 17.96 -5.25 -1.77
C GLU A 25 16.79 -4.63 -2.54
N ALA A 26 16.93 -3.40 -3.04
CA ALA A 26 15.89 -2.73 -3.82
C ALA A 26 15.49 -3.54 -5.07
N LYS A 27 16.45 -4.07 -5.82
CA LYS A 27 16.18 -4.94 -6.98
C LYS A 27 15.42 -6.20 -6.58
N ARG A 28 15.79 -6.83 -5.47
CA ARG A 28 15.13 -8.05 -4.96
C ARG A 28 13.68 -7.78 -4.56
N VAL A 29 13.43 -6.68 -3.84
CA VAL A 29 12.08 -6.27 -3.45
C VAL A 29 11.24 -5.95 -4.68
N LEU A 30 11.77 -5.17 -5.63
CA LEU A 30 11.07 -4.88 -6.89
C LEU A 30 10.77 -6.17 -7.69
N ALA A 31 11.72 -7.08 -7.81
CA ALA A 31 11.52 -8.35 -8.49
C ALA A 31 10.39 -9.18 -7.84
N ARG A 32 10.35 -9.22 -6.50
CA ARG A 32 9.28 -9.89 -5.74
C ARG A 32 7.92 -9.25 -5.99
N CYS A 33 7.82 -7.92 -5.90
CA CYS A 33 6.58 -7.17 -6.16
C CYS A 33 6.10 -7.39 -7.61
N LEU A 34 7.02 -7.33 -8.59
CA LEU A 34 6.72 -7.56 -9.99
C LEU A 34 6.21 -9.00 -10.22
N HIS A 35 6.79 -9.98 -9.52
CA HIS A 35 6.38 -11.37 -9.63
C HIS A 35 4.94 -11.59 -9.15
N VAL A 36 4.50 -10.91 -8.08
CA VAL A 36 3.10 -10.90 -7.63
C VAL A 36 2.18 -10.46 -8.78
N GLY A 37 2.49 -9.34 -9.42
CA GLY A 37 1.68 -8.81 -10.52
C GLY A 37 1.69 -9.71 -11.76
N VAL A 38 2.84 -10.26 -12.13
CA VAL A 38 2.97 -11.20 -13.25
C VAL A 38 2.16 -12.47 -13.02
N ASN A 39 2.16 -13.02 -11.80
CA ASN A 39 1.40 -14.22 -11.48
C ASN A 39 -0.11 -13.96 -11.55
N LEU A 40 -0.58 -12.81 -11.05
CA LEU A 40 -1.98 -12.43 -11.15
C LEU A 40 -2.42 -12.19 -12.60
N LEU A 41 -1.60 -11.52 -13.41
CA LEU A 41 -1.86 -11.33 -14.84
C LEU A 41 -1.92 -12.66 -15.60
N ARG A 42 -1.04 -13.60 -15.30
CA ARG A 42 -1.07 -14.96 -15.85
C ARG A 42 -2.34 -15.72 -15.46
N ALA A 43 -2.84 -15.49 -14.25
CA ALA A 43 -4.10 -16.04 -13.77
C ALA A 43 -5.35 -15.33 -14.31
N GLY A 44 -5.20 -14.28 -15.13
CA GLY A 44 -6.32 -13.55 -15.72
C GLY A 44 -6.98 -12.54 -14.79
N ALA A 45 -6.31 -12.13 -13.70
CA ALA A 45 -6.81 -11.08 -12.82
C ALA A 45 -6.96 -9.74 -13.55
N THR A 46 -7.83 -8.87 -13.03
CA THR A 46 -8.02 -7.53 -13.62
C THR A 46 -6.80 -6.65 -13.36
N ALA A 47 -6.53 -5.69 -14.26
CA ALA A 47 -5.44 -4.74 -14.07
C ALA A 47 -5.54 -3.99 -12.73
N LEU A 48 -6.77 -3.73 -12.27
CA LEU A 48 -7.06 -3.01 -11.04
C LEU A 48 -6.70 -3.82 -9.78
N ASP A 49 -6.99 -5.13 -9.78
CA ASP A 49 -6.63 -6.01 -8.67
C ASP A 49 -5.12 -6.31 -8.67
N VAL A 50 -4.51 -6.37 -9.86
CA VAL A 50 -3.07 -6.52 -10.03
C VAL A 50 -2.31 -5.33 -9.42
N VAL A 51 -2.68 -4.09 -9.76
CA VAL A 51 -1.97 -2.92 -9.22
C VAL A 51 -2.15 -2.79 -7.71
N GLU A 52 -3.34 -3.13 -7.18
CA GLU A 52 -3.57 -3.14 -5.74
C GLU A 52 -2.67 -4.16 -5.02
N ALA A 53 -2.63 -5.40 -5.49
CA ALA A 53 -1.79 -6.42 -4.87
C ALA A 53 -0.29 -6.05 -4.90
N VAL A 54 0.18 -5.48 -6.01
CA VAL A 54 1.58 -5.07 -6.17
C VAL A 54 1.95 -3.90 -5.27
N VAL A 55 1.10 -2.88 -5.18
CA VAL A 55 1.38 -1.72 -4.31
C VAL A 55 1.27 -2.09 -2.83
N ARG A 56 0.35 -2.99 -2.45
CA ARG A 56 0.30 -3.52 -1.08
C ARG A 56 1.60 -4.23 -0.66
N GLU A 57 2.24 -4.93 -1.59
CA GLU A 57 3.54 -5.57 -1.35
C GLU A 57 4.65 -4.52 -1.16
N LEU A 58 4.65 -3.45 -1.97
CA LEU A 58 5.55 -2.31 -1.81
C LEU A 58 5.34 -1.58 -0.47
N GLU A 59 4.09 -1.37 -0.05
CA GLU A 59 3.74 -0.73 1.23
C GLU A 59 4.11 -1.59 2.45
N THR A 60 4.15 -2.92 2.30
CA THR A 60 4.46 -3.84 3.40
C THR A 60 5.97 -3.94 3.63
N ASP A 61 6.75 -3.83 2.56
CA ASP A 61 8.21 -3.86 2.60
C ASP A 61 8.77 -2.48 3.03
N PRO A 62 9.73 -2.39 3.96
CA PRO A 62 10.25 -1.12 4.46
C PRO A 62 11.26 -0.47 3.50
N CYS A 63 11.64 -1.16 2.42
CA CYS A 63 12.70 -0.70 1.51
C CYS A 63 12.37 0.62 0.81
N PHE A 64 11.08 0.93 0.62
CA PHE A 64 10.62 2.12 -0.10
C PHE A 64 9.75 3.04 0.77
N ASN A 65 9.69 4.32 0.38
CA ASN A 65 8.93 5.35 1.06
C ASN A 65 7.41 5.21 0.81
N SER A 66 6.81 4.19 1.41
CA SER A 66 5.36 3.94 1.40
C SER A 66 4.98 2.99 2.52
N GLY A 67 3.76 3.09 3.05
CA GLY A 67 3.26 2.19 4.09
C GLY A 67 4.24 2.10 5.27
N ARG A 68 4.84 0.93 5.45
CA ARG A 68 5.82 0.64 6.49
C ARG A 68 7.10 1.46 6.43
N GLY A 69 7.61 1.70 5.23
CA GLY A 69 8.87 2.44 5.01
C GLY A 69 8.67 3.94 4.89
N SER A 70 7.49 4.47 5.22
CA SER A 70 7.16 5.88 5.06
C SER A 70 8.14 6.79 5.79
N ALA A 71 8.53 7.87 5.11
CA ALA A 71 9.28 8.97 5.68
C ALA A 71 8.48 9.60 6.83
N LEU A 72 9.22 10.15 7.79
CA LEU A 72 8.63 10.82 8.94
C LEU A 72 8.34 12.29 8.61
N ILE A 73 7.24 12.81 9.14
CA ILE A 73 6.99 14.25 9.18
C ILE A 73 7.88 14.91 10.24
N SER A 74 7.88 16.24 10.30
CA SER A 74 8.72 17.00 11.25
C SER A 74 8.45 16.67 12.72
N ALA A 75 7.26 16.16 13.04
CA ALA A 75 6.89 15.69 14.38
C ALA A 75 7.41 14.28 14.72
N GLY A 76 8.09 13.60 13.80
CA GLY A 76 8.63 12.24 13.99
C GLY A 76 7.58 11.14 13.85
N THR A 77 6.38 11.44 13.36
CA THR A 77 5.31 10.48 13.03
C THR A 77 5.22 10.27 11.52
N PHE A 78 4.30 9.43 11.05
CA PHE A 78 4.01 9.23 9.62
C PHE A 78 2.62 9.74 9.26
N GLU A 79 2.51 10.36 8.09
CA GLU A 79 1.26 10.67 7.40
C GLU A 79 1.37 10.13 5.98
N MET A 80 0.45 9.25 5.61
CA MET A 80 0.50 8.54 4.35
C MET A 80 -0.63 8.96 3.43
N GLU A 81 -0.40 8.77 2.14
CA GLU A 81 -1.34 9.03 1.07
C GLU A 81 -1.21 8.02 -0.06
N ALA A 82 -2.30 7.80 -0.78
CA ALA A 82 -2.33 6.93 -1.95
C ALA A 82 -3.52 7.28 -2.85
N SER A 83 -3.41 6.93 -4.12
CA SER A 83 -4.52 7.04 -5.08
C SER A 83 -4.52 5.88 -6.06
N ILE A 84 -5.71 5.53 -6.56
CA ILE A 84 -5.93 4.48 -7.55
C ILE A 84 -6.97 4.93 -8.58
N MET A 85 -6.79 4.50 -9.82
CA MET A 85 -7.69 4.81 -10.92
C MET A 85 -7.92 3.60 -11.83
N ASP A 86 -9.19 3.35 -12.17
CA ASP A 86 -9.61 2.37 -13.17
C ASP A 86 -9.80 3.03 -14.54
N GLY A 87 -8.92 2.70 -15.50
CA GLY A 87 -8.96 3.29 -16.85
C GLY A 87 -10.21 2.95 -17.66
N ARG A 88 -10.92 1.85 -17.37
CA ARG A 88 -12.09 1.42 -18.16
C ARG A 88 -13.31 2.31 -17.88
N GLY A 89 -13.55 2.59 -16.60
CA GLY A 89 -14.68 3.39 -16.13
C GLY A 89 -14.31 4.80 -15.69
N ARG A 90 -13.01 5.14 -15.66
CA ARG A 90 -12.45 6.35 -15.04
C ARG A 90 -12.90 6.55 -13.60
N ARG A 91 -13.06 5.44 -12.86
CA ARG A 91 -13.37 5.46 -11.44
C ARG A 91 -12.08 5.77 -10.68
N CYS A 92 -12.17 6.56 -9.63
CA CYS A 92 -11.02 7.04 -8.87
C CYS A 92 -11.27 6.93 -7.37
N GLY A 93 -10.21 6.70 -6.62
CA GLY A 93 -10.21 6.77 -5.17
C GLY A 93 -8.86 7.25 -4.67
N ALA A 94 -8.86 8.03 -3.60
CA ALA A 94 -7.65 8.58 -2.99
C ALA A 94 -7.84 8.76 -1.48
N VAL A 95 -6.71 8.72 -0.77
CA VAL A 95 -6.60 9.07 0.64
C VAL A 95 -5.33 9.87 0.93
N SER A 96 -5.38 10.76 1.92
CA SER A 96 -4.20 11.45 2.46
C SER A 96 -4.32 11.71 3.95
N GLY A 97 -3.20 11.93 4.62
CA GLY A 97 -3.16 12.24 6.06
C GLY A 97 -3.62 11.08 6.94
N VAL A 98 -3.53 9.83 6.45
CA VAL A 98 -3.82 8.64 7.25
C VAL A 98 -2.56 8.19 7.96
N SER A 99 -2.71 7.79 9.22
CA SER A 99 -1.61 7.36 10.09
C SER A 99 -1.84 5.94 10.61
N THR A 100 -3.07 5.49 10.81
CA THR A 100 -3.33 4.15 11.40
C THR A 100 -3.51 3.05 10.36
N VAL A 101 -3.71 3.42 9.10
CA VAL A 101 -4.02 2.52 7.99
C VAL A 101 -2.76 1.81 7.50
N ARG A 102 -2.74 0.48 7.53
CA ARG A 102 -1.58 -0.32 7.11
C ARG A 102 -1.27 -0.20 5.61
N ASN A 103 -2.32 -0.20 4.78
CA ASN A 103 -2.22 -0.15 3.33
C ASN A 103 -3.08 0.99 2.76
N PRO A 104 -2.55 2.24 2.71
CA PRO A 104 -3.24 3.39 2.14
C PRO A 104 -3.81 3.14 0.73
N PHE A 105 -3.10 2.40 -0.13
CA PHE A 105 -3.56 2.09 -1.49
C PHE A 105 -4.85 1.25 -1.52
N SER A 106 -5.00 0.28 -0.62
CA SER A 106 -6.25 -0.47 -0.48
C SER A 106 -7.37 0.39 0.10
N LEU A 107 -7.07 1.34 1.00
CA LEU A 107 -8.10 2.27 1.45
C LEU A 107 -8.55 3.19 0.31
N ALA A 108 -7.64 3.66 -0.54
CA ALA A 108 -7.98 4.39 -1.76
C ALA A 108 -8.88 3.55 -2.70
N ARG A 109 -8.61 2.24 -2.83
CA ARG A 109 -9.51 1.31 -3.55
C ARG A 109 -10.90 1.27 -2.93
N ARG A 110 -10.99 1.20 -1.61
CA ARG A 110 -12.29 1.22 -0.90
C ARG A 110 -13.02 2.55 -1.10
N VAL A 111 -12.31 3.68 -1.12
CA VAL A 111 -12.91 4.98 -1.48
C VAL A 111 -13.55 4.90 -2.86
N MET A 112 -12.82 4.40 -3.86
CA MET A 112 -13.35 4.26 -5.22
C MET A 112 -14.58 3.35 -5.32
N ASP A 113 -14.60 2.23 -4.60
CA ASP A 113 -15.63 1.19 -4.75
C ASP A 113 -16.82 1.35 -3.77
N LYS A 114 -16.63 2.03 -2.64
CA LYS A 114 -17.57 2.03 -1.50
C LYS A 114 -17.92 3.42 -0.96
N SER A 115 -17.33 4.49 -1.49
CA SER A 115 -17.69 5.86 -1.16
C SER A 115 -18.42 6.54 -2.32
N PRO A 116 -19.35 7.47 -2.06
CA PRO A 116 -19.85 8.38 -3.10
C PRO A 116 -18.80 9.43 -3.51
N HIS A 117 -17.68 9.53 -2.80
CA HIS A 117 -16.61 10.49 -3.05
C HIS A 117 -15.36 9.81 -3.61
N SER A 118 -14.55 10.55 -4.37
CA SER A 118 -13.30 10.04 -4.95
C SER A 118 -12.06 10.31 -4.08
N TYR A 119 -12.16 11.10 -3.02
CA TYR A 119 -11.03 11.44 -2.17
C TYR A 119 -11.51 11.75 -0.76
N LEU A 120 -10.94 11.07 0.24
CA LEU A 120 -11.13 11.35 1.68
C LEU A 120 -9.77 11.65 2.32
N ALA A 121 -9.70 12.47 3.36
CA ALA A 121 -8.43 12.79 4.00
C ALA A 121 -8.54 12.89 5.53
N PHE A 122 -7.40 12.78 6.20
CA PHE A 122 -7.22 12.92 7.65
C PHE A 122 -8.24 12.08 8.44
N HIS A 123 -8.84 12.66 9.47
CA HIS A 123 -9.81 11.98 10.33
C HIS A 123 -10.99 11.36 9.56
N GLY A 124 -11.46 12.00 8.48
CA GLY A 124 -12.54 11.45 7.67
C GLY A 124 -12.16 10.17 6.92
N ALA A 125 -10.92 10.07 6.44
CA ALA A 125 -10.40 8.84 5.86
C ALA A 125 -10.20 7.73 6.92
N GLU A 126 -9.74 8.11 8.11
CA GLU A 126 -9.57 7.20 9.25
C GLU A 126 -10.90 6.61 9.75
N ASP A 127 -11.95 7.44 9.86
CA ASP A 127 -13.30 7.00 10.19
C ASP A 127 -13.86 6.07 9.12
N PHE A 128 -13.66 6.42 7.85
CA PHE A 128 -14.06 5.56 6.74
C PHE A 128 -13.36 4.20 6.81
N ALA A 129 -12.05 4.16 7.08
CA ALA A 129 -11.31 2.92 7.26
C ALA A 129 -11.95 2.03 8.35
N ARG A 130 -12.26 2.60 9.52
CA ARG A 130 -12.91 1.87 10.62
C ARG A 130 -14.27 1.28 10.22
N GLN A 131 -15.07 2.04 9.47
CA GLN A 131 -16.36 1.57 8.96
C GLN A 131 -16.21 0.41 7.97
N GLN A 132 -15.21 0.47 7.09
CA GLN A 132 -14.95 -0.60 6.12
C GLN A 132 -14.50 -1.91 6.81
N VAL A 133 -13.75 -1.82 7.92
CA VAL A 133 -13.40 -2.99 8.74
C VAL A 133 -14.63 -3.56 9.44
N ALA A 134 -15.46 -2.73 10.06
CA ALA A 134 -16.65 -3.18 10.80
C ALA A 134 -17.70 -3.86 9.92
N THR A 135 -17.80 -3.46 8.65
CA THR A 135 -18.78 -3.99 7.68
C THR A 135 -18.28 -5.19 6.89
N SER A 136 -16.98 -5.53 6.97
CA SER A 136 -16.39 -6.63 6.21
C SER A 136 -16.55 -7.96 6.95
N SER A 137 -17.26 -8.92 6.34
CA SER A 137 -17.49 -10.27 6.88
C SER A 137 -16.29 -11.23 6.75
N SER A 138 -15.16 -10.74 6.21
CA SER A 138 -14.00 -11.56 5.85
C SER A 138 -12.81 -11.29 6.79
N HIS A 139 -12.22 -12.36 7.33
CA HIS A 139 -11.11 -12.33 8.29
C HIS A 139 -9.86 -11.53 7.84
N ASN A 140 -9.68 -11.25 6.55
CA ASN A 140 -8.53 -10.50 6.01
C ASN A 140 -8.59 -8.98 6.25
N CYS A 141 -9.78 -8.40 6.53
CA CYS A 141 -9.92 -6.95 6.67
C CYS A 141 -9.41 -6.41 8.02
N LEU A 142 -9.32 -7.28 9.04
CA LEU A 142 -8.87 -6.94 10.39
C LEU A 142 -7.37 -6.57 10.47
N GLN A 143 -6.63 -6.71 9.37
CA GLN A 143 -5.21 -6.34 9.28
C GLN A 143 -4.96 -4.93 8.69
N GLU A 144 -6.01 -4.19 8.33
CA GLU A 144 -5.89 -2.88 7.65
C GLU A 144 -5.73 -1.67 8.58
N ILE A 145 -6.06 -1.80 9.87
CA ILE A 145 -5.93 -0.74 10.89
C ILE A 145 -5.00 -1.24 11.99
N ARG A 146 -3.97 -0.46 12.32
CA ARG A 146 -3.11 -0.76 13.47
C ARG A 146 -3.90 -0.56 14.77
N LYS A 147 -3.89 -1.56 15.67
CA LYS A 147 -4.11 -1.30 17.09
C LYS A 147 -2.76 -0.89 17.67
N SER A 148 -2.61 0.33 18.19
CA SER A 148 -1.47 0.60 19.07
C SER A 148 -1.81 0.04 20.44
N GLU A 149 -1.10 -0.99 20.91
CA GLU A 149 -1.29 -1.47 22.28
C GLU A 149 -0.51 -0.62 23.31
N ASP A 150 0.40 0.25 22.87
CA ASP A 150 1.32 0.99 23.74
C ASP A 150 1.43 2.51 23.45
N GLY A 151 0.73 3.03 22.44
CA GLY A 151 0.83 4.43 22.02
C GLY A 151 2.16 4.81 21.34
N SER A 152 3.00 3.83 20.98
CA SER A 152 4.24 4.10 20.26
C SER A 152 3.97 4.22 18.75
N HIS A 153 4.46 5.31 18.14
CA HIS A 153 4.42 5.52 16.69
C HIS A 153 5.54 4.77 15.96
N GLN A 154 5.97 3.62 16.47
CA GLN A 154 6.96 2.78 15.80
C GLN A 154 6.24 1.69 14.99
N TRP A 155 6.80 1.33 13.84
CA TRP A 155 6.35 0.13 13.15
C TRP A 155 6.76 -1.07 14.00
N GLU A 156 5.80 -1.87 14.49
CA GLU A 156 6.12 -3.13 15.17
C GLU A 156 7.04 -3.97 14.28
N THR A 157 8.31 -4.11 14.67
CA THR A 157 9.19 -5.13 14.11
C THR A 157 8.52 -6.48 14.32
N PRO A 158 8.36 -7.34 13.29
CA PRO A 158 7.87 -8.68 13.54
C PRO A 158 8.84 -9.37 14.50
N LEU A 159 8.39 -9.57 15.74
CA LEU A 159 9.04 -10.48 16.65
C LEU A 159 8.92 -11.88 16.03
N THR A 160 10.08 -12.46 15.74
CA THR A 160 10.36 -13.83 15.28
C THR A 160 10.11 -14.20 13.81
N PRO A 161 11.11 -14.81 13.13
CA PRO A 161 10.91 -15.49 11.87
C PRO A 161 10.13 -16.78 12.12
N LEU A 162 8.95 -16.93 11.52
CA LEU A 162 8.28 -18.22 11.48
C LEU A 162 9.04 -19.12 10.50
N CYS A 163 9.72 -20.12 11.06
CA CYS A 163 10.00 -21.39 10.40
C CYS A 163 8.71 -22.10 9.99
#